data_AF-A0A662KCV0-F1
#
_entry.id   AF-A0A662KCV0-F1
#
_cell.length_a   1.000
_cell.length_b   1.000
_cell.length_c   1.000
_cell.angle_alpha   90.00
_cell.angle_beta   90.00
_cell.angle_gamma   90.00
#
_symmetry.space_group_name_H-M   'P 1'
#
loop_
_entity.id
_entity.type
_entity.pdbx_description
1 polymer ?
#
loop_
_entity_poly.entity_id
_entity_poly.type
_entity_poly.pdbx_seq_one_letter_code
_entity_poly.pdbx_strand_id
1 'polypeptide(L)'
;MRFGGVELKLSLVAYTKDIERMIAAAILTTCTNRTAAQLYDKLEGETERVERLVSGIPLTHGSVLEHNRIVWLAEATSQEILELILKYRFFEATQLREGLWLLSANLRTIVEYIENEKQGRLRQQLLDTLEKIAPILWRRLTHGN
;
A
#
# COMPACT_ATOMS: atom_id res chain seq x y z
N MET A 1 17.41 26.76 7.83
CA MET A 1 17.87 25.80 8.86
C MET A 1 17.73 24.41 8.30
N ARG A 2 18.82 23.63 8.23
CA ARG A 2 18.76 22.20 7.88
C ARG A 2 18.53 21.43 9.19
N PHE A 3 17.34 20.85 9.35
CA PHE A 3 17.05 19.94 10.46
C PHE A 3 17.65 18.57 10.11
N GLY A 4 18.80 18.27 10.70
CA GLY A 4 19.40 16.94 10.63
C GLY A 4 18.83 16.06 11.73
N GLY A 5 18.16 14.97 11.34
CA GLY A 5 18.19 13.73 12.10
C GLY A 5 16.93 13.32 12.86
N VAL A 6 15.79 13.16 12.17
CA VAL A 6 15.13 11.85 12.05
C VAL A 6 14.67 11.78 10.59
N GLU A 7 14.81 10.61 9.98
CA GLU A 7 14.30 10.32 8.65
C GLU A 7 13.36 9.14 8.84
N LEU A 8 12.06 9.41 8.84
CA LEU A 8 10.96 8.50 9.15
C LEU A 8 11.29 7.04 8.79
N LYS A 9 11.26 6.16 9.80
CA LYS A 9 11.57 4.74 9.67
C LYS A 9 10.35 3.88 9.97
N LEU A 10 10.03 2.95 9.07
CA LEU A 10 8.88 2.06 9.15
C LEU A 10 9.28 0.65 9.57
N SER A 11 8.46 0.04 10.42
CA SER A 11 8.47 -1.39 10.74
C SER A 11 7.07 -1.95 10.53
N LEU A 12 6.90 -2.85 9.56
CA LEU A 12 5.60 -3.47 9.28
C LEU A 12 5.12 -4.29 10.49
N VAL A 13 3.90 -4.05 10.96
CA VAL A 13 3.31 -4.76 12.11
C VAL A 13 2.03 -5.52 11.78
N ALA A 14 1.25 -5.06 10.81
CA ALA A 14 0.05 -5.75 10.35
C ALA A 14 -0.27 -5.38 8.91
N TYR A 15 -0.92 -6.31 8.21
CA TYR A 15 -1.43 -6.07 6.86
C TYR A 15 -2.61 -7.00 6.59
N THR A 16 -3.51 -6.59 5.70
CA THR A 16 -4.57 -7.46 5.17
C THR A 16 -3.94 -8.67 4.49
N LYS A 17 -4.37 -9.88 4.82
CA LYS A 17 -3.83 -11.09 4.19
C LYS A 17 -4.19 -11.17 2.70
N ASP A 18 -3.31 -11.73 1.88
CA ASP A 18 -3.52 -12.02 0.45
C ASP A 18 -4.03 -10.82 -0.37
N ILE A 19 -3.41 -9.65 -0.19
CA ILE A 19 -3.92 -8.38 -0.73
C ILE A 19 -4.15 -8.43 -2.25
N GLU A 20 -3.26 -9.06 -3.00
CA GLU A 20 -3.38 -9.15 -4.47
C GLU A 20 -4.55 -10.04 -4.91
N ARG A 21 -4.84 -11.11 -4.16
CA ARG A 21 -6.04 -11.93 -4.38
C ARG A 21 -7.30 -11.13 -4.09
N MET A 22 -7.30 -10.34 -3.01
CA MET A 22 -8.41 -9.46 -2.67
C MET A 22 -8.66 -8.40 -3.75
N ILE A 23 -7.60 -7.79 -4.29
CA ILE A 23 -7.71 -6.85 -5.40
C ILE A 23 -8.26 -7.56 -6.64
N ALA A 24 -7.74 -8.73 -6.99
CA ALA A 24 -8.24 -9.51 -8.13
C ALA A 24 -9.74 -9.85 -7.99
N ALA A 25 -10.19 -10.21 -6.79
CA ALA A 25 -11.60 -10.40 -6.50
C ALA A 25 -12.41 -9.10 -6.68
N ALA A 26 -11.92 -7.97 -6.16
CA ALA A 26 -12.55 -6.66 -6.31
C ALA A 26 -12.70 -6.27 -7.79
N ILE A 27 -11.69 -6.48 -8.63
CA ILE A 27 -11.79 -6.29 -10.09
C ILE A 27 -12.94 -7.12 -10.66
N LEU A 28 -12.96 -8.42 -10.36
CA LEU A 28 -13.95 -9.34 -10.92
C LEU A 28 -15.39 -9.00 -10.46
N THR A 29 -15.58 -8.40 -9.28
CA THR A 29 -16.92 -7.93 -8.86
C THR A 29 -17.47 -6.84 -9.76
N THR A 30 -16.60 -6.04 -10.39
CA THR A 30 -17.03 -4.99 -11.34
C THR A 30 -17.38 -5.54 -12.72
N CYS A 31 -16.96 -6.77 -13.02
CA CYS A 31 -17.15 -7.41 -14.32
C CYS A 31 -18.16 -8.56 -14.29
N THR A 32 -18.67 -8.95 -13.11
CA THR A 32 -19.51 -10.14 -12.94
C THR A 32 -20.61 -9.91 -11.91
N ASN A 33 -21.68 -10.71 -11.97
CA ASN A 33 -22.74 -10.70 -10.96
C ASN A 33 -22.43 -11.61 -9.75
N ARG A 34 -21.15 -11.94 -9.52
CA ARG A 34 -20.73 -12.78 -8.39
C ARG A 34 -20.35 -11.91 -7.19
N THR A 35 -20.53 -12.47 -5.99
CA THR A 35 -20.12 -11.79 -4.76
C THR A 35 -18.61 -11.80 -4.59
N ALA A 36 -18.08 -10.83 -3.84
CA ALA A 36 -16.65 -10.75 -3.53
C ALA A 36 -16.11 -12.02 -2.87
N ALA A 37 -16.87 -12.62 -1.94
CA ALA A 37 -16.49 -13.86 -1.26
C ALA A 37 -16.34 -15.03 -2.26
N GLN A 38 -17.34 -15.24 -3.12
CA GLN A 38 -17.29 -16.28 -4.14
C GLN A 38 -16.10 -16.14 -5.10
N LEU A 39 -15.74 -14.90 -5.43
CA LEU A 39 -14.61 -14.61 -6.33
C LEU A 39 -13.27 -14.79 -5.61
N TYR A 40 -13.18 -14.36 -4.35
CA TYR A 40 -11.99 -14.54 -3.52
C TYR A 40 -11.67 -16.02 -3.30
N ASP A 41 -12.67 -16.84 -2.96
CA ASP A 41 -12.53 -18.28 -2.77
C ASP A 41 -12.14 -18.96 -4.09
N LYS A 42 -12.75 -18.55 -5.20
CA LYS A 42 -12.44 -19.11 -6.53
C LYS A 42 -11.00 -18.80 -6.97
N LEU A 43 -10.43 -17.69 -6.53
CA LEU A 43 -9.05 -17.31 -6.85
C LEU A 43 -8.01 -18.01 -5.96
N GLU A 44 -8.43 -18.83 -5.00
CA GLU A 44 -7.50 -19.64 -4.22
C GLU A 44 -6.72 -20.61 -5.11
N GLY A 45 -5.40 -20.52 -5.08
CA GLY A 45 -4.51 -21.32 -5.94
C GLY A 45 -4.43 -20.88 -7.41
N GLU A 46 -5.24 -19.91 -7.86
CA GLU A 46 -5.20 -19.39 -9.24
C GLU A 46 -4.14 -18.27 -9.42
N THR A 47 -2.89 -18.51 -9.02
CA THR A 47 -1.82 -17.47 -8.97
C THR A 47 -1.60 -16.75 -10.30
N GLU A 48 -1.55 -17.49 -11.43
CA GLU A 48 -1.37 -16.89 -12.77
C GLU A 48 -2.54 -15.99 -13.18
N ARG A 49 -3.75 -16.29 -12.70
CA ARG A 49 -4.92 -15.46 -12.99
C ARG A 49 -4.90 -14.20 -12.15
N VAL A 50 -4.54 -14.32 -10.86
CA VAL A 50 -4.33 -13.16 -9.98
C VAL A 50 -3.27 -12.24 -10.59
N GLU A 51 -2.15 -12.79 -11.04
CA GLU A 51 -1.08 -12.02 -11.68
C GLU A 51 -1.55 -11.29 -12.93
N ARG A 52 -2.27 -11.96 -13.84
CA ARG A 52 -2.82 -11.31 -15.04
C ARG A 52 -3.79 -10.18 -14.71
N LEU A 53 -4.65 -10.38 -13.70
CA LEU A 53 -5.64 -9.37 -13.31
C LEU A 53 -4.96 -8.17 -12.66
N VAL A 54 -4.06 -8.40 -11.70
CA VAL A 54 -3.38 -7.33 -10.94
C VAL A 54 -2.39 -6.56 -11.81
N SER A 55 -1.70 -7.25 -12.72
CA SER A 55 -0.79 -6.59 -13.66
C SER A 55 -1.52 -5.71 -14.68
N GLY A 56 -2.75 -6.06 -15.04
CA GLY A 56 -3.57 -5.31 -15.99
C GLY A 56 -4.27 -4.07 -15.43
N ILE A 57 -4.25 -3.83 -14.11
CA ILE A 57 -5.01 -2.71 -13.51
C ILE A 57 -4.42 -1.37 -13.94
N PRO A 58 -5.23 -0.44 -14.48
CA PRO A 58 -4.80 0.95 -14.61
C PRO A 58 -4.65 1.52 -13.19
N LEU A 59 -3.43 1.89 -12.79
CA LEU A 59 -3.18 2.42 -11.44
C LEU A 59 -3.96 3.73 -11.16
N THR A 60 -4.47 4.36 -12.24
CA THR A 60 -5.42 5.48 -12.22
C THR A 60 -6.84 5.09 -11.75
N HIS A 61 -7.27 3.83 -11.90
CA HIS A 61 -8.54 3.29 -11.40
C HIS A 61 -8.38 2.68 -10.00
N GLY A 62 -7.97 3.52 -9.05
CA GLY A 62 -7.46 3.10 -7.74
C GLY A 62 -8.49 2.62 -6.70
N SER A 63 -9.81 2.62 -6.97
CA SER A 63 -10.80 2.24 -5.95
C SER A 63 -10.67 0.78 -5.50
N VAL A 64 -10.32 -0.14 -6.42
CA VAL A 64 -10.07 -1.55 -6.08
C VAL A 64 -8.87 -1.75 -5.15
N LEU A 65 -7.96 -0.77 -5.08
CA LEU A 65 -6.78 -0.78 -4.22
C LEU A 65 -7.08 -0.25 -2.79
N GLU A 66 -8.30 0.16 -2.49
CA GLU A 66 -8.67 0.74 -1.19
C GLU A 66 -9.14 -0.30 -0.17
N HIS A 67 -9.49 -1.51 -0.60
CA HIS A 67 -10.10 -2.55 0.25
C HIS A 67 -9.14 -3.26 1.23
N ASN A 68 -7.98 -2.68 1.51
CA ASN A 68 -6.95 -3.26 2.36
C ASN A 68 -6.43 -2.24 3.37
N ARG A 69 -5.71 -2.74 4.37
CA ARG A 69 -5.00 -1.93 5.34
C ARG A 69 -3.62 -2.49 5.57
N ILE A 70 -2.63 -1.60 5.61
CA ILE A 70 -1.25 -1.90 5.95
C ILE A 70 -0.86 -0.97 7.09
N VAL A 71 -0.21 -1.52 8.11
CA VAL A 71 0.07 -0.85 9.38
C VAL A 71 1.54 -1.02 9.74
N TRP A 72 2.18 0.09 10.09
CA TRP A 72 3.56 0.14 10.51
C TRP A 72 3.68 0.84 11.87
N LEU A 73 4.70 0.45 12.63
CA LEU A 73 5.30 1.36 13.58
C LEU A 73 6.22 2.32 12.83
N ALA A 74 6.05 3.62 13.06
CA ALA A 74 6.85 4.67 12.47
C ALA A 74 7.65 5.40 13.57
N GLU A 75 8.97 5.33 13.50
CA GLU A 75 9.87 6.20 14.27
C GLU A 75 10.02 7.51 13.50
N ALA A 76 9.42 8.60 14.01
CA ALA A 76 9.34 9.89 13.32
C ALA A 76 9.00 11.04 14.29
N THR A 77 9.42 12.25 13.92
CA THR A 77 8.99 13.49 14.58
C THR A 77 7.54 13.82 14.24
N SER A 78 6.88 14.61 15.09
CA SER A 78 5.53 15.12 14.81
C SER A 78 5.46 15.95 13.53
N GLN A 79 6.55 16.66 13.20
CA GLN A 79 6.64 17.46 11.98
C GLN A 79 6.65 16.58 10.72
N GLU A 80 7.45 15.51 10.70
CA GLU A 80 7.47 14.56 9.57
C GLU A 80 6.11 13.90 9.36
N ILE A 81 5.44 13.49 10.44
CA ILE A 81 4.10 12.90 10.37
C ILE A 81 3.07 13.92 9.86
N LEU A 82 3.12 15.16 10.37
CA LEU A 82 2.22 16.23 9.94
C LEU A 82 2.40 16.53 8.44
N GLU A 83 3.64 16.65 7.97
CA GLU A 83 3.96 16.86 6.55
C GLU A 83 3.43 15.72 5.69
N LEU A 84 3.60 14.46 6.14
CA LEU A 84 3.09 13.28 5.43
C LEU A 84 1.57 13.31 5.28
N ILE A 85 0.83 13.49 6.38
CA ILE A 85 -0.65 13.41 6.34
C ILE A 85 -1.30 14.62 5.66
N LEU A 86 -0.64 15.80 5.68
CA LEU A 86 -1.11 16.98 4.95
C LEU A 86 -0.92 16.82 3.45
N LYS A 87 0.17 16.18 3.02
CA LYS A 87 0.44 15.93 1.61
C LYS A 87 -0.37 14.75 1.05
N TYR A 88 -0.56 13.71 1.86
CA TYR A 88 -1.22 12.46 1.47
C TYR A 88 -2.31 12.09 2.49
N ARG A 89 -3.54 12.54 2.21
CA ARG A 89 -4.68 12.56 3.14
C ARG A 89 -5.09 11.20 3.71
N PHE A 90 -4.75 10.11 3.05
CA PHE A 90 -5.16 8.75 3.43
C PHE A 90 -4.08 7.97 4.20
N PHE A 91 -3.00 8.64 4.60
CA PHE A 91 -2.22 8.18 5.74
C PHE A 91 -2.93 8.56 7.04
N GLU A 92 -3.10 7.57 7.91
CA GLU A 92 -3.60 7.76 9.26
C GLU A 92 -2.47 7.49 10.24
N ALA A 93 -2.28 8.41 11.19
CA ALA A 93 -1.25 8.33 12.21
C ALA A 93 -1.85 8.48 13.61
N THR A 94 -1.52 7.57 14.50
CA THR A 94 -1.84 7.66 15.94
C THR A 94 -0.54 7.70 16.73
N GLN A 95 -0.35 8.72 17.56
CA GLN A 95 0.84 8.79 18.40
C GLN A 95 0.75 7.76 19.53
N LEU A 96 1.77 6.91 19.66
CA LEU A 96 1.87 5.95 20.77
C LEU A 96 2.67 6.53 21.94
N ARG A 97 3.75 7.26 21.60
CA ARG A 97 4.57 8.06 22.51
C ARG A 97 5.38 9.07 21.69
N GLU A 98 6.16 9.92 22.35
CA GLU A 98 7.08 10.82 21.64
C GLU A 98 8.01 10.04 20.71
N GLY A 99 8.09 10.49 19.45
CA GLY A 99 8.92 9.86 18.42
C GLY A 99 8.41 8.54 17.84
N LEU A 100 7.27 8.00 18.32
CA LEU A 100 6.74 6.70 17.87
C LEU A 100 5.25 6.76 17.55
N TRP A 101 4.91 6.32 16.34
CA TRP A 101 3.57 6.41 15.78
C TRP A 101 3.12 5.05 15.25
N LEU A 102 1.81 4.81 15.32
CA LEU A 102 1.15 3.81 14.51
C LEU A 102 0.72 4.50 13.22
N LEU A 103 1.39 4.17 12.11
CA LEU A 103 1.06 4.70 10.78
C LEU A 103 0.30 3.63 10.00
N SER A 104 -0.68 4.03 9.22
CA SER A 104 -1.40 3.09 8.38
C SER A 104 -1.98 3.74 7.14
N ALA A 105 -2.13 2.95 6.08
CA ALA A 105 -2.66 3.37 4.79
C ALA A 105 -3.24 2.17 4.03
N ASN A 106 -4.01 2.44 2.97
CA ASN A 106 -4.36 1.43 1.98
C ASN A 106 -3.37 1.45 0.81
N LEU A 107 -3.41 0.42 -0.04
CA LEU A 107 -2.52 0.34 -1.21
C LEU A 107 -2.69 1.49 -2.18
N ARG A 108 -3.89 2.04 -2.38
CA ARG A 108 -4.08 3.20 -3.26
C ARG A 108 -3.18 4.36 -2.84
N THR A 109 -3.17 4.68 -1.55
CA THR A 109 -2.33 5.76 -0.99
C THR A 109 -0.84 5.48 -1.15
N ILE A 110 -0.43 4.22 -0.96
CA ILE A 110 0.97 3.81 -1.12
C ILE A 110 1.41 3.93 -2.58
N VAL A 111 0.59 3.45 -3.51
CA VAL A 111 0.84 3.57 -4.96
C VAL A 111 0.93 5.05 -5.35
N GLU A 112 -0.03 5.87 -4.93
CA GLU A 112 -0.03 7.31 -5.18
C GLU A 112 1.23 7.98 -4.62
N TYR A 113 1.66 7.63 -3.42
CA TYR A 113 2.91 8.12 -2.84
C TYR A 113 4.11 7.73 -3.70
N ILE A 114 4.24 6.45 -4.06
CA ILE A 114 5.39 5.92 -4.83
C ILE A 114 5.46 6.50 -6.25
N GLU A 115 4.32 6.75 -6.88
CA GLU A 115 4.24 7.34 -8.22
C GLU A 115 4.61 8.82 -8.21
N ASN A 116 4.21 9.57 -7.18
CA ASN A 116 4.48 11.01 -7.09
C ASN A 116 5.86 11.33 -6.49
N GLU A 117 6.27 10.62 -5.45
CA GLU A 117 7.59 10.75 -4.85
C GLU A 117 8.57 9.85 -5.58
N LYS A 118 9.44 10.44 -6.41
CA LYS A 118 10.41 9.67 -7.21
C LYS A 118 11.60 9.18 -6.39
N GLN A 119 11.87 9.80 -5.24
CA GLN A 119 13.03 9.53 -4.39
C GLN A 119 12.65 9.66 -2.91
N GLY A 120 13.54 9.21 -2.03
CA GLY A 120 13.38 9.35 -0.57
C GLY A 120 13.23 8.01 0.14
N ARG A 121 13.61 7.99 1.42
CA ARG A 121 13.66 6.78 2.22
C ARG A 121 12.29 6.18 2.53
N LEU A 122 11.27 7.02 2.73
CA LEU A 122 9.90 6.52 2.92
C LEU A 122 9.42 5.77 1.66
N ARG A 123 9.69 6.29 0.45
CA ARG A 123 9.39 5.61 -0.80
C ARG A 123 10.03 4.22 -0.85
N GLN A 124 11.31 4.12 -0.51
CA GLN A 124 12.02 2.84 -0.51
C GLN A 124 11.42 1.86 0.51
N GLN A 125 11.13 2.31 1.74
CA GLN A 125 10.53 1.46 2.77
C GLN A 125 9.12 0.98 2.41
N LEU A 126 8.35 1.79 1.69
CA LEU A 126 7.06 1.39 1.14
C LEU A 126 7.24 0.34 0.03
N LEU A 127 8.22 0.50 -0.86
CA LEU A 127 8.56 -0.52 -1.85
C LEU A 127 9.01 -1.83 -1.20
N ASP A 128 9.86 -1.78 -0.19
CA ASP A 128 10.32 -2.96 0.57
C ASP A 128 9.14 -3.66 1.29
N THR A 129 8.12 -2.89 1.67
CA THR A 129 6.86 -3.45 2.19
C THR A 129 6.09 -4.16 1.09
N LEU A 130 5.91 -3.53 -0.08
CA LEU A 130 5.19 -4.11 -1.22
C LEU A 130 5.85 -5.36 -1.76
N GLU A 131 7.19 -5.42 -1.81
CA GLU A 131 7.92 -6.62 -2.24
C GLU A 131 7.49 -7.86 -1.44
N LYS A 132 7.19 -7.69 -0.15
CA LYS A 132 6.79 -8.77 0.77
C LYS A 132 5.30 -9.12 0.67
N ILE A 133 4.43 -8.13 0.53
CA ILE A 133 2.97 -8.32 0.72
C ILE A 133 2.15 -8.20 -0.57
N ALA A 134 2.72 -7.61 -1.61
CA ALA A 134 2.10 -7.38 -2.91
C ALA A 134 3.17 -7.39 -4.05
N PRO A 135 3.82 -8.54 -4.29
CA PRO A 135 4.96 -8.64 -5.21
C PRO A 135 4.63 -8.34 -6.68
N ILE A 136 3.40 -8.60 -7.15
CA ILE A 136 2.99 -8.27 -8.52
C ILE A 136 2.91 -6.74 -8.69
N LEU A 137 2.31 -6.05 -7.73
CA LEU A 137 2.28 -4.58 -7.72
C LEU A 137 3.67 -3.97 -7.57
N TRP A 138 4.50 -4.53 -6.67
CA TRP A 138 5.89 -4.10 -6.52
C TRP A 138 6.65 -4.17 -7.85
N ARG A 139 6.57 -5.30 -8.59
CA ARG A 139 7.22 -5.46 -9.89
C ARG A 139 6.82 -4.36 -10.87
N ARG A 140 5.53 -4.03 -10.94
CA ARG A 140 5.03 -2.95 -11.81
C ARG A 140 5.55 -1.57 -11.44
N LEU A 141 5.61 -1.27 -10.15
CA LEU A 141 6.07 0.03 -9.65
C LEU A 141 7.59 0.22 -9.80
N THR A 142 8.36 -0.86 -9.89
CA THR A 142 9.83 -0.80 -10.01
C THR A 142 10.35 -0.98 -11.44
N HIS A 143 9.71 -1.79 -12.26
CA HIS A 143 10.20 -2.11 -13.62
C HIS A 143 9.49 -1.33 -14.74
N GLY A 144 8.42 -0.58 -14.42
CA GLY A 144 7.55 0.00 -15.44
C GLY A 144 6.72 -1.06 -16.15
N ASN A 145 5.75 -0.62 -16.94
CA ASN A 145 5.01 -1.51 -17.87
C ASN A 145 5.85 -1.79 -19.11
#